data_AF-A0A6M2DWD3-F1
#
_entry.id   AF-A0A6M2DWD3-F1
#
_cell.length_a   1.000
_cell.length_b   1.000
_cell.length_c   1.000
_cell.angle_alpha   90.00
_cell.angle_beta   90.00
_cell.angle_gamma   90.00
#
_symmetry.space_group_name_H-M   'P 1'
#
loop_
_entity.id
_entity.type
_entity.pdbx_description
1 polymer ?
#
loop_
_entity_poly.entity_id
_entity_poly.type
_entity_poly.pdbx_seq_one_letter_code
_entity_poly.pdbx_strand_id
1 'polypeptide(L)'
;MSKLAGVLLLGTGGAIGPMTTEHFETLCTINEDKIIHPFAYRTHTHSLGKVVSGYKVRTNDRGMDEWTELGKRNPLTPQMFYPVFNNESIYRGDKLAARCTMTSQRTTWTHVGSTNADEMCNFYLMYWSENDEPLDMKYCFTAGPPYFYWARSQSGLNNIPDAEASVLS
;
A
#
# COMPACT_ATOMS: atom_id res chain seq x y z
N MET A 1 -27.63 -12.91 4.85
CA MET A 1 -26.72 -12.63 3.73
C MET A 1 -25.34 -13.06 4.16
N SER A 2 -24.68 -13.90 3.37
CA SER A 2 -23.28 -14.25 3.60
C SER A 2 -22.41 -13.02 3.35
N LYS A 3 -21.19 -13.05 3.88
CA LYS A 3 -20.14 -12.07 3.58
C LYS A 3 -18.93 -12.89 3.16
N LEU A 4 -18.44 -12.70 1.94
CA LEU A 4 -17.21 -13.34 1.50
C LEU A 4 -16.02 -12.42 1.77
N ALA A 5 -14.98 -13.00 2.37
CA ALA A 5 -13.73 -12.31 2.62
C ALA A 5 -12.78 -12.48 1.43
N GLY A 6 -12.04 -11.41 1.15
CA GLY A 6 -10.96 -11.39 0.16
C GLY A 6 -9.70 -10.75 0.73
N VAL A 7 -8.60 -10.89 -0.01
CA VAL A 7 -7.34 -10.21 0.28
C VAL A 7 -6.89 -9.51 -0.99
N LEU A 8 -6.63 -8.20 -0.89
CA LEU A 8 -5.99 -7.42 -1.93
C LEU A 8 -4.54 -7.15 -1.52
N LEU A 9 -3.60 -7.58 -2.35
CA LEU A 9 -2.19 -7.27 -2.16
C LEU A 9 -1.82 -6.00 -2.92
N LEU A 10 -1.41 -4.96 -2.19
CA LEU A 10 -0.71 -3.80 -2.73
C LEU A 10 0.78 -4.06 -2.66
N GLY A 11 1.45 -4.10 -3.80
CA GLY A 11 2.89 -4.23 -3.85
C GLY A 11 3.51 -3.41 -4.97
N THR A 12 4.82 -3.41 -5.06
CA THR A 12 5.52 -2.58 -6.05
C THR A 12 6.83 -3.22 -6.46
N GLY A 13 7.26 -2.92 -7.68
CA GLY A 13 8.60 -3.26 -8.16
C GLY A 13 9.64 -2.24 -7.70
N GLY A 14 10.72 -2.15 -8.47
CA GLY A 14 11.73 -1.11 -8.31
C GLY A 14 12.99 -1.57 -7.59
N ALA A 15 13.84 -0.61 -7.26
CA ALA A 15 15.14 -0.84 -6.64
C ALA A 15 15.55 0.32 -5.72
N ILE A 16 16.34 -0.01 -4.70
CA ILE A 16 16.96 0.94 -3.78
C ILE A 16 18.47 0.93 -3.97
N GLY A 17 19.04 2.13 -4.00
CA GLY A 17 20.48 2.35 -4.08
C GLY A 17 21.22 1.95 -2.79
N PRO A 18 22.56 1.91 -2.85
CA PRO A 18 23.37 1.69 -1.67
C PRO A 18 23.37 2.92 -0.75
N MET A 19 23.32 2.70 0.56
CA MET A 19 23.42 3.77 1.58
C MET A 19 22.37 4.89 1.45
N THR A 20 21.17 4.57 0.94
CA THR A 20 20.07 5.54 0.75
C THR A 20 18.81 5.13 1.48
N THR A 21 17.93 6.10 1.72
CA THR A 21 16.51 5.87 2.03
C THR A 21 15.70 6.07 0.75
N GLU A 22 14.69 5.23 0.53
CA GLU A 22 13.83 5.30 -0.65
C GLU A 22 12.37 4.94 -0.30
N HIS A 23 11.44 5.48 -1.09
CA HIS A 23 10.01 5.23 -0.97
C HIS A 23 9.50 4.33 -2.10
N PHE A 24 9.03 3.15 -1.73
CA PHE A 24 8.41 2.18 -2.62
C PHE A 24 6.91 2.37 -2.57
N GLU A 25 6.33 2.89 -3.64
CA GLU A 25 4.96 3.41 -3.64
C GLU A 25 4.07 2.68 -4.64
N THR A 26 2.87 2.33 -4.20
CA THR A 26 1.84 1.63 -4.96
C THR A 26 0.59 2.50 -5.05
N LEU A 27 -0.15 2.43 -6.16
CA LEU A 27 -1.41 3.12 -6.36
C LEU A 27 -2.28 2.34 -7.37
N CYS A 28 -3.52 2.04 -7.02
CA CYS A 28 -4.51 1.52 -7.97
C CYS A 28 -5.90 2.07 -7.69
N THR A 29 -6.73 2.18 -8.72
CA THR A 29 -8.14 2.54 -8.61
C THR A 29 -9.01 1.30 -8.53
N ILE A 30 -9.99 1.29 -7.63
CA ILE A 30 -11.05 0.27 -7.63
C ILE A 30 -11.98 0.54 -8.81
N ASN A 31 -11.93 -0.33 -9.81
CA ASN A 31 -12.75 -0.18 -11.03
C ASN A 31 -14.02 -1.05 -11.03
N GLU A 32 -14.11 -1.99 -10.08
CA GLU A 32 -15.24 -2.91 -9.94
C GLU A 32 -16.41 -2.23 -9.22
N ASP A 33 -17.63 -2.54 -9.66
CA ASP A 33 -18.86 -2.06 -9.02
C ASP A 33 -19.22 -2.92 -7.79
N LYS A 34 -18.31 -2.95 -6.82
CA LYS A 34 -18.41 -3.72 -5.58
C LYS A 34 -18.05 -2.81 -4.42
N ILE A 35 -18.81 -2.91 -3.33
CA ILE A 35 -18.50 -2.24 -2.06
C ILE A 35 -17.74 -3.23 -1.20
N ILE A 36 -16.53 -2.83 -0.77
CA ILE A 36 -15.71 -3.64 0.15
C ILE A 36 -15.49 -2.92 1.46
N HIS A 37 -15.37 -3.70 2.51
CA HIS A 37 -15.25 -3.22 3.89
C HIS A 37 -13.96 -3.75 4.48
N PRO A 38 -12.91 -2.91 4.59
CA PRO A 38 -11.63 -3.34 5.11
C PRO A 38 -11.76 -3.65 6.61
N PHE A 39 -11.08 -4.70 7.06
CA PHE A 39 -11.14 -5.09 8.48
C PHE A 39 -9.81 -5.51 9.07
N ALA A 40 -8.85 -5.96 8.26
CA ALA A 40 -7.49 -6.25 8.73
C ALA A 40 -6.44 -5.93 7.68
N TYR A 41 -5.22 -5.68 8.10
CA TYR A 41 -4.07 -5.48 7.23
C TYR A 41 -2.84 -6.24 7.74
N ARG A 42 -1.92 -6.54 6.83
CA ARG A 42 -0.60 -7.09 7.15
C ARG A 42 0.45 -6.38 6.30
N THR A 43 1.56 -6.01 6.92
CA THR A 43 2.71 -5.44 6.22
C THR A 43 3.81 -6.49 6.07
N HIS A 44 4.56 -6.42 4.97
CA HIS A 44 5.70 -7.29 4.73
C HIS A 44 6.77 -6.59 3.90
N THR A 45 8.00 -6.69 4.38
CA THR A 45 9.25 -6.39 3.69
C THR A 45 10.28 -7.46 4.07
N HIS A 46 11.43 -7.46 3.42
CA HIS A 46 12.62 -8.08 3.99
C HIS A 46 13.31 -7.07 4.95
N SER A 47 14.64 -7.10 5.02
CA SER A 47 15.46 -6.44 6.05
C SER A 47 15.49 -4.90 6.05
N LEU A 48 15.18 -4.24 4.93
CA LEU A 48 15.41 -2.81 4.74
C LEU A 48 14.20 -1.95 5.14
N GLY A 49 13.02 -2.54 5.25
CA GLY A 49 11.79 -1.84 5.62
C GLY A 49 11.85 -1.19 7.01
N LYS A 50 11.40 0.05 7.09
CA LYS A 50 11.27 0.82 8.34
C LYS A 50 9.81 1.04 8.70
N VAL A 51 9.02 1.43 7.70
CA VAL A 51 7.59 1.70 7.84
C VAL A 51 6.90 1.22 6.58
N VAL A 52 5.74 0.58 6.76
CA VAL A 52 4.79 0.35 5.68
C VAL A 52 3.46 0.95 6.11
N SER A 53 2.91 1.81 5.26
CA SER A 53 1.64 2.49 5.45
C SER A 53 0.71 2.21 4.26
N GLY A 54 -0.58 2.11 4.52
CA GLY A 54 -1.61 1.88 3.51
C GLY A 54 -2.78 2.83 3.71
N TYR A 55 -3.33 3.32 2.60
CA TYR A 55 -4.35 4.36 2.57
C TYR A 55 -5.46 4.03 1.57
N LYS A 56 -6.68 4.45 1.93
CA LYS A 56 -7.74 4.72 0.97
C LYS A 56 -7.63 6.20 0.58
N VAL A 57 -7.72 6.49 -0.71
CA VAL A 57 -7.71 7.86 -1.24
C VAL A 57 -9.02 8.10 -1.99
N ARG A 58 -9.75 9.14 -1.58
CA ARG A 58 -10.97 9.57 -2.22
C ARG A 58 -10.83 11.03 -2.66
N THR A 59 -11.09 11.29 -3.94
CA THR A 59 -11.14 12.65 -4.45
C THR A 59 -12.53 13.23 -4.15
N ASN A 60 -12.58 14.37 -3.48
CA ASN A 60 -13.84 15.06 -3.18
C ASN A 60 -14.29 15.97 -4.36
N ASP A 61 -15.46 16.58 -4.22
CA ASP A 61 -16.07 17.44 -5.26
C ASP A 61 -15.21 18.65 -5.66
N ARG A 62 -14.22 19.01 -4.84
CA ARG A 62 -13.26 20.10 -5.12
C ARG A 62 -11.99 19.62 -5.83
N GLY A 63 -11.92 18.33 -6.18
CA GLY A 63 -10.74 17.72 -6.78
C GLY A 63 -9.60 17.46 -5.78
N MET A 64 -9.84 17.60 -4.48
CA MET A 64 -8.84 17.37 -3.45
C MET A 64 -8.90 15.91 -2.98
N ASP A 65 -7.74 15.28 -2.85
CA ASP A 65 -7.62 13.93 -2.33
C ASP A 65 -7.67 13.95 -0.80
N GLU A 66 -8.54 13.10 -0.26
CA GLU A 66 -8.67 12.80 1.16
C GLU A 66 -8.04 11.43 1.41
N TRP A 67 -7.06 11.39 2.31
CA TRP A 67 -6.25 10.21 2.61
C TRP A 67 -6.67 9.61 3.95
N THR A 68 -7.30 8.45 3.91
CA THR A 68 -7.72 7.70 5.10
C THR A 68 -6.72 6.59 5.38
N GLU A 69 -6.00 6.66 6.50
CA GLU A 69 -5.03 5.64 6.90
C GLU A 69 -5.75 4.33 7.27
N LEU A 70 -5.44 3.26 6.54
CA LEU A 70 -5.97 1.92 6.77
C LEU A 70 -5.09 1.16 7.77
N GLY A 71 -3.79 1.40 7.76
CA GLY A 71 -2.85 0.78 8.68
C GLY A 71 -1.42 1.26 8.45
N LYS A 72 -0.63 1.24 9.51
CA LYS A 72 0.78 1.64 9.49
C LYS A 72 1.57 0.84 10.50
N ARG A 73 2.71 0.28 10.08
CA ARG A 73 3.50 -0.58 10.95
C ARG A 73 4.95 -0.72 10.55
N ASN A 74 5.78 -1.06 11.54
CA ASN A 74 7.13 -1.56 11.30
C ASN A 74 7.05 -3.01 10.74
N PRO A 75 7.47 -3.26 9.49
CA PRO A 75 7.37 -4.58 8.87
C PRO A 75 8.32 -5.64 9.47
N LEU A 76 9.27 -5.24 10.32
CA LEU A 76 10.18 -6.13 11.05
C LEU A 76 9.61 -6.62 12.39
N THR A 77 8.49 -6.05 12.84
CA THR A 77 7.72 -6.59 13.98
C THR A 77 6.90 -7.81 13.53
N PRO A 78 6.29 -8.61 14.45
CA PRO A 78 5.54 -9.81 14.06
C PRO A 78 4.55 -9.54 12.92
N GLN A 79 4.74 -10.22 11.80
CA GLN A 79 4.02 -9.97 10.54
C GLN A 79 2.66 -10.68 10.50
N MET A 80 1.81 -10.40 11.48
CA MET A 80 0.44 -10.91 11.56
C MET A 80 -0.54 -9.95 10.88
N PHE A 81 -1.81 -10.38 10.80
CA PHE A 81 -2.90 -9.47 10.46
C PHE A 81 -3.32 -8.67 11.70
N TYR A 82 -3.48 -7.37 11.52
CA TYR A 82 -3.92 -6.41 12.53
C TYR A 82 -5.20 -5.72 12.08
N PRO A 83 -6.09 -5.31 13.00
CA PRO A 83 -7.27 -4.55 12.62
C PRO A 83 -6.87 -3.24 11.94
N VAL A 84 -7.64 -2.83 10.93
CA VAL A 84 -7.44 -1.53 10.28
C VAL A 84 -7.73 -0.38 11.23
N PHE A 85 -7.08 0.75 11.02
CA PHE A 85 -7.29 1.96 11.83
C PHE A 85 -8.63 2.63 11.50
N ASN A 86 -9.07 2.51 10.26
CA ASN A 86 -10.34 3.00 9.78
C ASN A 86 -10.99 1.92 8.90
N ASN A 87 -12.28 1.67 9.14
CA ASN A 87 -13.07 0.62 8.49
C ASN A 87 -14.09 1.18 7.47
N GLU A 88 -13.95 2.43 7.07
CA GLU A 88 -14.79 3.03 6.05
C GLU A 88 -14.74 2.20 4.77
N SER A 89 -15.92 1.97 4.19
CA SER A 89 -16.05 1.20 2.96
C SER A 89 -15.30 1.86 1.81
N ILE A 90 -14.81 1.00 0.91
CA ILE A 90 -14.12 1.38 -0.31
C ILE A 90 -15.07 1.05 -1.47
N TYR A 91 -15.21 2.01 -2.38
CA TYR A 91 -16.18 2.00 -3.46
C TYR A 91 -15.47 2.09 -4.81
N ARG A 92 -16.20 1.85 -5.88
CA ARG A 92 -15.73 2.13 -7.23
C ARG A 92 -15.26 3.58 -7.36
N GLY A 93 -14.08 3.78 -7.93
CA GLY A 93 -13.43 5.08 -8.12
C GLY A 93 -12.48 5.48 -6.99
N ASP A 94 -12.59 4.88 -5.80
CA ASP A 94 -11.59 5.08 -4.75
C ASP A 94 -10.24 4.51 -5.19
N LYS A 95 -9.15 5.14 -4.74
CA LYS A 95 -7.80 4.60 -4.94
C LYS A 95 -7.32 3.95 -3.65
N LEU A 96 -6.55 2.88 -3.80
CA LEU A 96 -5.79 2.30 -2.71
C LEU A 96 -4.31 2.54 -2.97
N ALA A 97 -3.63 3.01 -1.95
CA ALA A 97 -2.23 3.40 -2.01
C ALA A 97 -1.46 2.76 -0.86
N ALA A 98 -0.23 2.31 -1.10
CA ALA A 98 0.67 1.87 -0.05
C ALA A 98 2.08 2.42 -0.28
N ARG A 99 2.78 2.75 0.81
CA ARG A 99 4.18 3.19 0.79
C ARG A 99 5.00 2.33 1.75
N CYS A 100 6.12 1.80 1.27
CA CYS A 100 7.17 1.28 2.12
C CYS A 100 8.34 2.27 2.14
N THR A 101 8.66 2.77 3.33
CA THR A 101 9.90 3.51 3.55
C THR A 101 11.00 2.53 3.91
N MET A 102 12.02 2.46 3.06
CA MET A 102 13.14 1.55 3.19
C MET A 102 14.43 2.31 3.37
N THR A 103 15.36 1.77 4.16
CA THR A 103 16.70 2.31 4.31
C THR A 103 17.72 1.22 4.04
N SER A 104 18.50 1.41 2.98
CA SER A 104 19.61 0.53 2.61
C SER A 104 20.87 0.94 3.38
N GLN A 105 21.46 -0.02 4.07
CA GLN A 105 22.83 0.06 4.60
C GLN A 105 23.80 -0.82 3.80
N ARG A 106 23.36 -1.28 2.62
CA ARG A 106 24.13 -2.14 1.72
C ARG A 106 24.98 -1.27 0.81
N THR A 107 26.07 -1.84 0.30
CA THR A 107 26.99 -1.18 -0.66
C THR A 107 26.64 -1.45 -2.12
N THR A 108 25.62 -2.28 -2.38
CA THR A 108 25.10 -2.60 -3.71
C THR A 108 23.63 -2.22 -3.83
N TRP A 109 23.15 -2.11 -5.07
CA TRP A 109 21.73 -2.02 -5.36
C TRP A 109 20.98 -3.23 -4.82
N THR A 110 19.76 -3.01 -4.34
CA THR A 110 18.83 -4.06 -3.94
C THR A 110 17.55 -3.89 -4.74
N HIS A 111 17.14 -4.95 -5.44
CA HIS A 111 15.95 -4.96 -6.28
C HIS A 111 14.79 -5.63 -5.55
N VAL A 112 13.57 -5.35 -5.96
CA VAL A 112 12.42 -6.14 -5.53
C VAL A 112 12.51 -7.56 -6.09
N GLY A 113 12.31 -8.56 -5.23
CA GLY A 113 12.46 -9.98 -5.56
C GLY A 113 12.11 -10.90 -4.39
N SER A 114 12.22 -12.21 -4.61
CA SER A 114 11.72 -13.22 -3.66
C SER A 114 12.74 -13.74 -2.66
N THR A 115 14.02 -13.37 -2.79
CA THR A 115 15.08 -13.87 -1.92
C THR A 115 15.38 -12.88 -0.80
N ASN A 116 16.04 -13.33 0.27
CA ASN A 116 16.50 -12.43 1.34
C ASN A 116 17.54 -11.40 0.87
N ALA A 117 18.20 -11.66 -0.26
CA ALA A 117 19.09 -10.69 -0.91
C ALA A 117 18.30 -9.60 -1.65
N ASP A 118 17.04 -9.85 -1.97
CA ASP A 118 16.13 -8.88 -2.57
C ASP A 118 15.33 -8.15 -1.48
N GLU A 119 14.45 -7.24 -1.91
CA GLU A 119 13.42 -6.66 -1.05
C GLU A 119 12.00 -6.97 -1.52
N MET A 120 11.05 -6.72 -0.63
CA MET A 120 9.63 -6.67 -0.98
C MET A 120 8.99 -5.44 -0.34
N CYS A 121 7.96 -4.92 -0.97
CA CYS A 121 7.06 -3.96 -0.37
C CYS A 121 5.64 -4.48 -0.56
N ASN A 122 5.04 -5.01 0.51
CA ASN A 122 3.72 -5.61 0.46
C ASN A 122 2.85 -5.06 1.58
N PHE A 123 1.67 -4.57 1.22
CA PHE A 123 0.56 -4.25 2.11
C PHE A 123 -0.64 -5.11 1.72
N TYR A 124 -0.96 -6.09 2.56
CA TYR A 124 -2.12 -6.94 2.39
C TYR A 124 -3.31 -6.30 3.09
N LEU A 125 -4.39 -6.06 2.35
CA LEU A 125 -5.66 -5.57 2.89
C LEU A 125 -6.70 -6.70 2.84
N MET A 126 -7.15 -7.15 4.01
CA MET A 126 -8.31 -8.02 4.13
C MET A 126 -9.59 -7.18 4.17
N TYR A 127 -10.56 -7.62 3.38
CA TYR A 127 -11.87 -6.99 3.31
C TYR A 127 -12.95 -8.07 3.19
N TRP A 128 -14.19 -7.70 3.48
CA TRP A 128 -15.35 -8.46 3.05
C TRP A 128 -16.16 -7.62 2.05
N SER A 129 -16.83 -8.26 1.10
CA SER A 129 -17.64 -7.59 0.09
C SER A 129 -19.13 -7.74 0.33
N GLU A 130 -19.90 -6.77 -0.15
CA GLU A 130 -21.34 -6.92 -0.30
C GLU A 130 -21.65 -7.83 -1.49
N ASN A 131 -22.78 -8.54 -1.43
CA ASN A 131 -23.28 -9.43 -2.50
C ASN A 131 -22.45 -10.70 -2.78
N ASP A 132 -21.69 -11.18 -1.79
CA ASP A 132 -21.07 -12.53 -1.83
C ASP A 132 -20.06 -12.78 -2.97
N GLU A 133 -19.41 -11.73 -3.47
CA GLU A 133 -18.32 -11.87 -4.45
C GLU A 133 -17.12 -10.98 -4.09
N PRO A 134 -15.91 -11.53 -3.84
CA PRO A 134 -14.71 -10.73 -3.64
C PRO A 134 -14.36 -9.90 -4.90
N LEU A 135 -13.40 -8.97 -4.77
CA LEU A 135 -12.83 -8.33 -5.95
C LEU A 135 -12.14 -9.37 -6.84
N ASP A 136 -12.30 -9.21 -8.14
CA ASP A 136 -11.51 -9.95 -9.13
C ASP A 136 -10.06 -9.45 -9.14
N MET A 137 -9.86 -8.16 -8.84
CA MET A 137 -8.55 -7.58 -8.60
C MET A 137 -7.95 -8.13 -7.30
N LYS A 138 -6.98 -9.03 -7.45
CA LYS A 138 -6.22 -9.63 -6.33
C LYS A 138 -4.89 -8.90 -6.04
N TYR A 139 -4.35 -8.23 -7.05
CA TYR A 139 -3.04 -7.61 -7.01
C TYR A 139 -3.12 -6.18 -7.54
N CYS A 140 -2.54 -5.26 -6.79
CA CYS A 140 -2.37 -3.87 -7.15
C CYS A 140 -0.86 -3.58 -7.16
N PHE A 141 -0.27 -3.40 -8.35
CA PHE A 141 1.16 -3.21 -8.52
C PHE A 141 1.50 -1.99 -9.37
N THR A 142 2.56 -1.30 -8.98
CA THR A 142 3.21 -0.24 -9.76
C THR A 142 4.68 -0.60 -9.99
N ALA A 143 5.35 0.15 -10.87
CA ALA A 143 6.75 -0.10 -11.22
C ALA A 143 7.75 0.22 -10.08
N GLY A 144 7.34 1.01 -9.08
CA GLY A 144 8.20 1.47 -7.99
C GLY A 144 9.38 2.34 -8.44
N PRO A 145 10.34 2.63 -7.55
CA PRO A 145 11.49 3.47 -7.84
C PRO A 145 12.44 2.84 -8.88
N PRO A 146 13.00 3.60 -9.83
CA PRO A 146 12.87 5.05 -9.98
C PRO A 146 11.74 5.48 -10.92
N TYR A 147 10.80 4.60 -11.28
CA TYR A 147 9.83 4.84 -12.35
C TYR A 147 8.48 5.38 -11.87
N PHE A 148 8.09 5.08 -10.63
CA PHE A 148 6.83 5.50 -10.05
C PHE A 148 7.01 6.07 -8.65
N TYR A 149 6.41 7.23 -8.43
CA TYR A 149 6.24 7.86 -7.12
C TYR A 149 4.87 8.55 -7.06
N TRP A 150 4.25 8.64 -5.88
CA TRP A 150 3.01 9.38 -5.66
C TRP A 150 3.14 10.85 -6.03
N ALA A 151 4.31 11.48 -5.82
CA ALA A 151 4.52 12.88 -6.14
C ALA A 151 4.67 13.17 -7.65
N ARG A 152 4.74 12.15 -8.52
CA ARG A 152 4.82 12.37 -9.97
C ARG A 152 3.45 12.74 -10.53
N SER A 153 3.42 13.65 -11.48
CA SER A 153 2.18 14.12 -12.14
C SER A 153 1.30 12.98 -12.68
N GLN A 154 1.91 11.88 -13.14
CA GLN A 154 1.22 10.68 -13.63
C GLN A 154 0.35 9.97 -12.58
N SER A 155 0.60 10.17 -11.28
CA SER A 155 -0.23 9.60 -10.21
C SER A 155 -1.58 10.31 -10.10
N GLY A 156 -1.66 11.58 -10.54
CA GLY A 156 -2.81 12.45 -10.34
C GLY A 156 -3.18 12.66 -8.87
N LEU A 157 -2.21 12.50 -7.94
CA LEU A 157 -2.44 12.64 -6.50
C LEU A 157 -2.12 14.05 -6.00
N ASN A 158 -2.90 14.52 -5.02
CA ASN A 158 -2.61 15.72 -4.25
C ASN A 158 -2.78 15.46 -2.74
N ASN A 159 -2.44 16.45 -1.89
CA ASN A 159 -2.46 16.34 -0.42
C ASN A 159 -1.75 15.10 0.13
N ILE A 160 -0.63 14.71 -0.49
CA ILE A 160 0.10 13.49 -0.14
C ILE A 160 0.64 13.60 1.30
N PRO A 161 0.33 12.64 2.19
CA PRO A 161 0.81 12.62 3.58
C PRO A 161 2.25 12.10 3.65
N ASP A 162 3.19 12.84 3.05
CA ASP A 162 4.54 12.36 2.77
C ASP A 162 5.33 12.02 4.04
N ALA A 163 5.25 12.89 5.05
CA ALA A 163 5.92 12.71 6.33
C ALA A 163 5.25 11.59 7.15
N GLU A 164 3.92 11.66 7.29
CA GLU A 164 3.12 10.77 8.13
C GLU A 164 3.15 9.32 7.61
N ALA A 165 3.17 9.14 6.28
CA ALA A 165 3.29 7.82 5.64
C ALA A 165 4.67 7.17 5.86
N SER A 166 5.67 7.96 6.25
CA SER A 166 7.07 7.55 6.30
C SER A 166 7.60 7.32 7.72
N VAL A 167 6.82 7.64 8.76
CA VAL A 167 7.24 7.55 10.18
C VAL A 167 6.20 6.84 11.06
N LEU A 168 6.66 6.14 12.11
CA LEU A 168 5.79 5.36 13.02
C LEU A 168 5.06 6.17 14.10
N SER A 169 5.12 7.52 14.03
CA SER A 169 4.51 8.40 15.05
C SER A 169 3.03 8.12 15.25
#